data_AF-W6TIT9-F1
#
_entry.id   AF-W6TIT9-F1
#
_cell.length_a   1.000
_cell.length_b   1.000
_cell.length_c   1.000
_cell.angle_alpha   90.00
_cell.angle_beta   90.00
_cell.angle_gamma   90.00
#
_symmetry.space_group_name_H-M   'P 1'
#
loop_
_entity.id
_entity.type
_entity.pdbx_description
1 polymer ?
#
loop_
_entity_poly.entity_id
_entity_poly.type
_entity_poly.pdbx_seq_one_letter_code
_entity_poly.pdbx_strand_id
1 'polypeptide(L)'
;MMNLISWNVNGIRAVSNKGFLNFIAEYSPDILCLQETKALKEQLPRELIDIEGYYSYFSKSIIKGYSGVAIYSKIEPIKLENMNIEIFDREGRCIIAHYHDFILINAYFPNSQSLRKRLNYKLEFLMSLESIANAFVTSGKNLIVCGDFNIAHTEIDLSNPKTSRESAGFYVEETNWMDNF
;
A
#
# COMPACT_ATOMS: atom_id res chain seq x y z
N MET A 1 -4.35 -22.89 -2.75
CA MET A 1 -3.62 -21.78 -3.41
C MET A 1 -3.92 -20.54 -2.60
N MET A 2 -2.90 -19.74 -2.27
CA MET A 2 -3.08 -18.52 -1.45
C MET A 2 -3.68 -17.40 -2.29
N ASN A 3 -4.71 -16.70 -1.80
CA ASN A 3 -5.28 -15.53 -2.47
C ASN A 3 -4.97 -14.22 -1.71
N LEU A 4 -4.37 -13.26 -2.42
CA LEU A 4 -4.07 -11.93 -1.91
C LEU A 4 -4.83 -10.90 -2.72
N ILE A 5 -5.47 -9.95 -2.03
CA ILE A 5 -6.16 -8.82 -2.64
C ILE A 5 -5.49 -7.52 -2.16
N SER A 6 -5.18 -6.62 -3.10
CA SER A 6 -4.72 -5.26 -2.80
C SER A 6 -5.77 -4.25 -3.27
N TRP A 7 -6.17 -3.35 -2.38
CA TRP A 7 -7.24 -2.39 -2.66
C TRP A 7 -7.02 -1.04 -1.98
N ASN A 8 -6.85 0.01 -2.78
CA ASN A 8 -7.02 1.38 -2.30
C ASN A 8 -8.52 1.65 -2.08
N VAL A 9 -8.91 1.79 -0.81
CA VAL A 9 -10.32 1.94 -0.41
C VAL A 9 -10.81 3.39 -0.36
N ASN A 10 -9.91 4.37 -0.55
CA ASN A 10 -10.23 5.79 -0.45
C ASN A 10 -11.07 6.14 0.81
N GLY A 11 -10.67 5.59 1.95
CA GLY A 11 -11.32 5.74 3.25
C GLY A 11 -12.10 4.51 3.69
N ILE A 12 -11.59 3.81 4.70
CA ILE A 12 -12.17 2.54 5.16
C ILE A 12 -13.59 2.71 5.75
N ARG A 13 -13.85 3.83 6.43
CA ARG A 13 -15.20 4.16 6.93
C ARG A 13 -16.19 4.51 5.81
N ALA A 14 -15.70 4.96 4.66
CA ALA A 14 -16.56 5.28 3.52
C ALA A 14 -16.99 4.00 2.79
N VAL A 15 -16.06 3.04 2.65
CA VAL A 15 -16.34 1.76 2.00
C VAL A 15 -17.09 0.78 2.91
N SER A 16 -17.00 0.91 4.23
CA SER A 16 -17.75 0.06 5.17
C SER A 16 -19.25 0.10 4.91
N ASN A 17 -19.79 1.28 4.62
CA ASN A 17 -21.21 1.48 4.29
C ASN A 17 -21.59 1.03 2.87
N LYS A 18 -20.61 0.57 2.07
CA LYS A 18 -20.78 0.12 0.68
C LYS A 18 -20.53 -1.38 0.51
N GLY A 19 -20.63 -2.15 1.59
CA GLY A 19 -20.52 -3.62 1.54
C GLY A 19 -19.11 -4.17 1.73
N PHE A 20 -18.20 -3.43 2.37
CA PHE A 20 -16.84 -3.92 2.66
C PHE A 20 -16.80 -5.26 3.40
N LEU A 21 -17.63 -5.44 4.44
CA LEU A 21 -17.68 -6.70 5.18
C LEU A 21 -18.30 -7.82 4.35
N ASN A 22 -19.28 -7.52 3.49
CA ASN A 22 -19.84 -8.48 2.55
C ASN A 22 -18.79 -8.93 1.53
N PHE A 23 -17.97 -7.99 1.03
CA PHE A 23 -16.84 -8.30 0.15
C PHE A 23 -15.85 -9.27 0.82
N ILE A 24 -15.48 -9.03 2.08
CA ILE A 24 -14.57 -9.94 2.80
C ILE A 24 -15.22 -11.32 2.99
N ALA A 25 -16.50 -11.38 3.34
CA ALA A 25 -17.22 -12.64 3.52
C ALA A 25 -17.34 -13.43 2.20
N GLU A 26 -17.60 -12.74 1.09
CA GLU A 26 -17.79 -13.35 -0.23
C GLU A 26 -16.47 -13.84 -0.84
N TYR A 27 -15.45 -12.97 -0.90
CA TYR A 27 -14.18 -13.29 -1.56
C TYR A 27 -13.22 -14.05 -0.64
N SER A 28 -13.38 -13.91 0.68
CA SER A 28 -12.60 -14.59 1.71
C SER A 28 -11.09 -14.64 1.41
N PRO A 29 -10.42 -13.49 1.16
CA PRO A 29 -8.99 -13.48 0.86
C PRO A 29 -8.17 -14.00 2.04
N ASP A 30 -7.08 -14.72 1.80
CA ASP A 30 -6.13 -15.13 2.82
C ASP A 30 -5.42 -13.91 3.38
N ILE A 31 -5.11 -12.94 2.51
CA ILE A 31 -4.54 -11.64 2.86
C ILE A 31 -5.23 -10.52 2.07
N LEU A 32 -5.72 -9.51 2.77
CA LEU A 32 -6.27 -8.29 2.21
C LEU A 32 -5.42 -7.08 2.62
N CYS A 33 -4.79 -6.46 1.64
CA CYS A 33 -4.00 -5.25 1.78
C CYS A 33 -4.83 -4.04 1.39
N LEU A 34 -5.05 -3.13 2.33
CA LEU A 34 -5.73 -1.87 2.07
C LEU A 34 -4.75 -0.71 2.01
N GLN A 35 -5.04 0.23 1.12
CA GLN A 35 -4.39 1.54 1.04
C GLN A 35 -5.42 2.67 1.19
N GLU A 36 -4.93 3.85 1.57
CA GLU A 36 -5.72 5.06 1.78
C GLU A 36 -6.87 4.86 2.79
N THR A 37 -6.61 4.21 3.93
CA THR A 37 -7.64 3.93 4.94
C THR A 37 -8.23 5.20 5.57
N LYS A 38 -7.49 6.31 5.57
CA LYS A 38 -7.86 7.63 6.15
C LYS A 38 -8.35 7.52 7.59
N ALA A 39 -7.80 6.57 8.34
CA ALA A 39 -8.24 6.28 9.69
C ALA A 39 -7.13 5.66 10.53
N LEU A 40 -7.05 6.08 11.79
CA LEU A 40 -6.32 5.34 12.81
C LEU A 40 -7.19 4.19 13.33
N LYS A 41 -6.54 3.10 13.79
CA LYS A 41 -7.22 1.93 14.36
C LYS A 41 -8.21 2.32 15.45
N GLU A 42 -7.86 3.27 16.32
CA GLU A 42 -8.69 3.68 17.46
C GLU A 42 -9.92 4.50 17.05
N GLN A 43 -10.02 4.92 15.78
CA GLN A 43 -11.16 5.65 15.23
C GLN A 43 -12.16 4.74 14.50
N LEU A 44 -11.87 3.44 14.42
CA LEU A 44 -12.70 2.48 13.70
C LEU A 44 -13.65 1.78 14.66
N PRO A 45 -14.88 1.48 14.21
CA PRO A 45 -15.78 0.64 14.97
C PRO A 45 -15.23 -0.80 15.00
N ARG A 46 -15.63 -1.57 16.01
CA ARG A 46 -15.01 -2.87 16.32
C ARG A 46 -15.12 -3.86 15.17
N GLU A 47 -16.22 -3.84 14.43
CA GLU A 47 -16.46 -4.71 13.27
C GLU A 47 -15.48 -4.49 12.11
N LEU A 48 -14.80 -3.34 12.04
CA LEU A 48 -13.73 -3.10 11.07
C LEU A 48 -12.34 -3.44 11.63
N ILE A 49 -12.24 -3.74 12.92
CA ILE A 49 -10.97 -4.08 13.56
C ILE A 49 -10.91 -5.59 13.79
N ASP A 50 -11.94 -6.15 14.40
CA ASP A 50 -12.04 -7.54 14.82
C ASP A 50 -12.92 -8.31 13.82
N ILE A 51 -12.47 -8.43 12.57
CA ILE A 51 -13.15 -9.26 11.58
C ILE A 51 -12.88 -10.72 11.90
N GLU A 52 -13.94 -11.52 12.04
CA GLU A 52 -13.82 -12.93 12.42
C GLU A 52 -12.89 -13.70 11.48
N GLY A 53 -11.93 -14.42 12.07
CA GLY A 53 -10.94 -15.20 11.33
C GLY A 53 -9.77 -14.39 10.74
N TYR A 54 -9.70 -13.07 10.98
CA TYR A 54 -8.62 -12.22 10.50
C TYR A 54 -7.85 -11.54 11.64
N TYR A 55 -6.54 -11.54 11.51
CA TYR A 55 -5.64 -10.64 12.21
C TYR A 55 -5.59 -9.30 11.46
N SER A 56 -5.78 -8.18 12.17
CA SER A 56 -5.80 -6.84 11.57
C SER A 56 -4.69 -5.93 12.08
N TYR A 57 -3.98 -5.31 11.13
CA TYR A 57 -2.85 -4.43 11.39
C TYR A 57 -3.03 -3.13 10.63
N PHE A 58 -2.76 -2.01 11.29
CA PHE A 58 -2.95 -0.67 10.75
C PHE A 58 -1.70 0.16 10.99
N SER A 59 -1.29 0.89 9.95
CA SER A 59 -0.27 1.91 10.06
C SER A 59 -0.80 3.13 10.82
N LYS A 60 0.11 3.97 11.31
CA LYS A 60 -0.21 5.18 12.06
C LYS A 60 0.26 6.41 11.30
N SER A 61 -0.68 7.21 10.81
CA SER A 61 -0.40 8.53 10.21
C SER A 61 -0.56 9.62 11.27
N ILE A 62 0.38 10.57 11.34
CA ILE A 62 0.25 11.70 12.27
C ILE A 62 -0.82 12.70 11.82
N ILE A 63 -1.16 12.68 10.52
CA ILE A 63 -2.18 13.53 9.93
C ILE A 63 -3.50 12.76 9.95
N LYS A 64 -4.44 13.21 10.79
CA LYS A 64 -5.77 12.58 10.90
C LYS A 64 -6.50 12.65 9.57
N GLY A 65 -7.10 11.53 9.16
CA GLY A 65 -7.89 11.47 7.90
C GLY A 65 -7.05 11.42 6.62
N TYR A 66 -5.74 11.18 6.73
CA TYR A 66 -4.81 11.19 5.60
C TYR A 66 -4.03 9.88 5.51
N SER A 67 -3.85 9.37 4.28
CA SER A 67 -3.06 8.17 3.98
C SER A 67 -3.55 6.95 4.78
N GLY A 68 -2.64 6.09 5.22
CA GLY A 68 -2.90 4.90 6.00
C GLY A 68 -3.03 3.65 5.14
N VAL A 69 -2.29 2.63 5.53
CA VAL A 69 -2.44 1.25 5.03
C VAL A 69 -2.90 0.31 6.16
N ALA A 70 -3.56 -0.78 5.78
CA ALA A 70 -3.93 -1.85 6.69
C ALA A 70 -3.77 -3.24 6.05
N ILE A 71 -3.55 -4.26 6.87
CA ILE A 71 -3.54 -5.66 6.45
C ILE A 71 -4.58 -6.41 7.29
N TYR A 72 -5.47 -7.15 6.63
CA TYR A 72 -6.24 -8.22 7.25
C TYR A 72 -5.68 -9.54 6.74
N SER A 73 -5.27 -10.45 7.63
CA SER A 73 -4.70 -11.73 7.25
C SER A 73 -5.31 -12.86 8.07
N LYS A 74 -5.65 -13.98 7.43
CA LYS A 74 -6.03 -15.22 8.14
C LYS A 74 -4.82 -15.91 8.80
N ILE A 75 -3.62 -15.59 8.34
CA ILE A 75 -2.36 -16.11 8.84
C ILE A 75 -1.70 -15.02 9.68
N GLU A 76 -1.29 -15.32 10.90
CA GLU A 76 -0.57 -14.35 11.73
C GLU A 76 0.85 -14.13 11.19
N PRO A 77 1.26 -12.86 10.88
CA PRO A 77 2.64 -12.55 10.57
C PRO A 77 3.55 -12.81 11.78
N ILE A 78 4.76 -13.30 11.52
CA ILE A 78 5.81 -13.51 12.53
C ILE A 78 6.29 -12.17 13.09
N LYS A 79 6.35 -11.16 12.23
CA LYS A 79 6.85 -9.82 12.55
C LYS A 79 6.20 -8.78 11.66
N LEU A 80 6.01 -7.59 12.22
CA LEU A 80 5.61 -6.39 11.49
C LEU A 80 6.65 -5.30 11.65
N GLU A 81 6.91 -4.58 10.57
CA GLU A 81 7.83 -3.44 10.52
C GLU A 81 7.24 -2.35 9.63
N ASN A 82 7.73 -1.12 9.81
CA ASN A 82 7.55 -0.06 8.83
C ASN A 82 8.84 0.08 8.00
N MET A 83 8.98 1.16 7.24
CA MET A 83 10.22 1.41 6.49
C MET A 83 11.38 1.80 7.40
N ASN A 84 11.10 2.22 8.64
CA ASN A 84 12.08 2.80 9.58
C ASN A 84 12.73 4.07 9.02
N ILE A 85 11.94 4.86 8.29
CA ILE A 85 12.34 6.14 7.73
C ILE A 85 11.29 7.17 8.15
N GLU A 86 11.66 8.05 9.09
CA GLU A 86 10.72 8.91 9.82
C GLU A 86 9.79 9.69 8.89
N ILE A 87 10.32 10.25 7.79
CA ILE A 87 9.53 11.10 6.88
C ILE A 87 8.41 10.32 6.15
N PHE A 88 8.55 9.01 5.96
CA PHE A 88 7.55 8.15 5.34
C PHE A 88 6.64 7.50 6.38
N ASP A 89 7.22 7.06 7.50
CA ASP A 89 6.49 6.39 8.57
C ASP A 89 5.48 7.33 9.24
N ARG A 90 5.79 8.63 9.32
CA ARG A 90 4.84 9.65 9.81
C ARG A 90 3.57 9.76 8.96
N GLU A 91 3.62 9.39 7.68
CA GLU A 91 2.46 9.37 6.79
C GLU A 91 1.74 8.02 6.76
N GLY A 92 2.19 7.01 7.52
CA GLY A 92 1.53 5.69 7.58
C GLY A 92 1.40 5.01 6.22
N ARG A 93 2.47 5.05 5.41
CA ARG A 93 2.44 4.63 4.01
C ARG A 93 2.77 3.16 3.77
N CYS A 94 3.31 2.46 4.75
CA CYS A 94 3.84 1.11 4.54
C CYS A 94 3.64 0.25 5.77
N ILE A 95 3.32 -1.03 5.55
CA ILE A 95 3.49 -2.12 6.52
C ILE A 95 4.27 -3.22 5.81
N ILE A 96 5.33 -3.68 6.45
CA ILE A 96 6.12 -4.84 6.04
C ILE A 96 5.77 -5.99 6.98
N ALA A 97 5.16 -7.04 6.45
CA ALA A 97 4.77 -8.24 7.19
C ALA A 97 5.66 -9.43 6.81
N HIS A 98 6.25 -10.05 7.84
CA HIS A 98 7.11 -11.22 7.69
C HIS A 98 6.27 -12.47 7.93
N TYR A 99 6.10 -13.29 6.89
CA TYR A 99 5.55 -14.63 7.00
C TYR A 99 6.67 -15.67 6.94
N HIS A 100 6.34 -16.95 7.19
CA HIS A 100 7.34 -18.01 7.17
C HIS A 100 8.02 -18.15 5.79
N ASP A 101 7.22 -18.09 4.73
CA ASP A 101 7.67 -18.40 3.36
C ASP A 101 7.99 -17.15 2.52
N PHE A 102 7.52 -15.97 2.92
CA PHE A 102 7.66 -14.72 2.16
C PHE A 102 7.56 -13.47 3.02
N ILE A 103 8.03 -12.35 2.45
CA ILE A 103 7.83 -11.01 2.97
C ILE A 103 6.73 -10.33 2.14
N LEU A 104 5.82 -9.63 2.81
CA LEU A 104 4.78 -8.82 2.19
C LEU A 104 5.00 -7.35 2.50
N ILE A 105 5.16 -6.53 1.46
CA ILE A 105 5.14 -5.08 1.56
C ILE A 105 3.78 -4.60 1.05
N ASN A 106 2.98 -4.01 1.95
CA ASN A 106 1.77 -3.28 1.59
C ASN A 106 2.05 -1.78 1.65
N ALA A 107 2.06 -1.10 0.51
CA ALA A 107 2.45 0.30 0.40
C ALA A 107 1.41 1.19 -0.28
N TYR A 108 1.26 2.42 0.23
CA TYR A 108 0.56 3.51 -0.43
C TYR A 108 1.58 4.54 -0.89
N PHE A 109 1.95 4.44 -2.17
CA PHE A 109 2.99 5.26 -2.76
C PHE A 109 2.52 6.72 -2.86
N PRO A 110 3.40 7.71 -2.63
CA PRO A 110 3.01 9.11 -2.70
C PRO A 110 2.54 9.50 -4.10
N ASN A 111 1.50 10.33 -4.18
CA ASN A 111 1.15 11.01 -5.42
C ASN A 111 2.07 12.23 -5.61
N SER A 112 2.67 12.38 -6.80
CA SER A 112 3.59 13.47 -7.14
C SER A 112 2.96 14.86 -7.15
N GLN A 113 1.62 14.92 -7.14
CA GLN A 113 0.79 16.12 -7.26
C GLN A 113 1.01 16.91 -8.56
N SER A 114 0.03 17.76 -8.90
CA SER A 114 0.13 18.67 -10.05
C SER A 114 1.40 19.51 -9.97
N LEU A 115 2.02 19.78 -11.12
CA LEU A 115 3.22 20.61 -11.22
C LEU A 115 4.39 20.06 -10.37
N ARG A 116 4.49 18.73 -10.25
CA ARG A 116 5.60 18.02 -9.60
C ARG A 116 5.84 18.40 -8.13
N LYS A 117 4.85 18.98 -7.43
CA LYS A 117 4.99 19.53 -6.06
C LYS A 117 5.53 18.53 -5.03
N ARG A 118 5.27 17.24 -5.22
CA ARG A 118 5.75 16.16 -4.34
C ARG A 118 6.57 15.10 -5.10
N LEU A 119 7.02 15.39 -6.32
CA LEU A 119 7.78 14.43 -7.11
C LEU A 119 9.04 13.97 -6.37
N ASN A 120 9.84 14.89 -5.83
CA ASN A 120 11.06 14.53 -5.08
C ASN A 120 10.76 13.62 -3.88
N TYR A 121 9.72 13.95 -3.10
CA TYR A 121 9.29 13.10 -1.98
C TYR A 121 8.88 11.69 -2.46
N LYS A 122 8.19 11.59 -3.60
CA LYS A 122 7.85 10.31 -4.20
C LYS A 122 9.10 9.55 -4.64
N LEU A 123 10.02 10.18 -5.38
CA LEU A 123 11.23 9.53 -5.85
C LEU A 123 12.10 9.01 -4.68
N GLU A 124 12.22 9.77 -3.59
CA GLU A 124 12.89 9.32 -2.37
C GLU A 124 12.19 8.09 -1.75
N PHE A 125 10.86 8.08 -1.73
CA PHE A 125 10.09 6.92 -1.27
C PHE A 125 10.33 5.68 -2.15
N LEU A 126 10.32 5.86 -3.48
CA LEU A 126 10.55 4.81 -4.47
C LEU A 126 11.93 4.16 -4.28
N MET A 127 12.99 4.96 -4.25
CA MET A 127 14.37 4.47 -4.05
C MET A 127 14.55 3.79 -2.69
N SER A 128 13.89 4.31 -1.65
CA SER A 128 13.97 3.72 -0.31
C SER A 128 13.27 2.36 -0.23
N LEU A 129 12.07 2.25 -0.82
CA LEU A 129 11.33 0.99 -0.89
C LEU A 129 12.06 -0.04 -1.75
N GLU A 130 12.63 0.38 -2.88
CA GLU A 130 13.48 -0.44 -3.73
C GLU A 130 14.70 -0.99 -2.99
N SER A 131 15.41 -0.14 -2.23
CA SER A 131 16.54 -0.59 -1.40
C SER A 131 16.13 -1.65 -0.39
N ILE A 132 14.98 -1.47 0.28
CA ILE A 132 14.42 -2.43 1.23
C ILE A 132 14.05 -3.75 0.53
N ALA A 133 13.35 -3.67 -0.61
CA ALA A 133 12.94 -4.83 -1.40
C ALA A 133 14.16 -5.64 -1.87
N ASN A 134 15.16 -4.97 -2.43
CA ASN A 134 16.40 -5.58 -2.89
C ASN A 134 17.19 -6.24 -1.76
N ALA A 135 17.19 -5.67 -0.55
CA ALA A 135 17.81 -6.30 0.60
C ALA A 135 17.16 -7.65 0.95
N PHE A 136 15.82 -7.72 0.91
CA PHE A 136 15.10 -8.98 1.13
C PHE A 136 15.39 -10.01 0.04
N VAL A 137 15.29 -9.62 -1.23
CA VAL A 137 15.54 -10.52 -2.37
C VAL A 137 16.98 -11.05 -2.35
N THR A 138 17.96 -10.17 -2.12
CA THR A 138 19.39 -10.55 -2.03
C THR A 138 19.66 -11.50 -0.86
N SER A 139 18.88 -11.40 0.22
CA SER A 139 18.95 -12.33 1.37
C SER A 139 18.25 -13.68 1.13
N GLY A 140 17.74 -13.91 -0.09
CA GLY A 140 17.08 -15.16 -0.49
C GLY A 140 15.63 -15.28 -0.02
N LYS A 141 14.97 -14.17 0.33
CA LYS A 141 13.55 -14.17 0.71
C LYS A 141 12.65 -14.01 -0.52
N ASN A 142 11.56 -14.75 -0.54
CA ASN A 142 10.46 -14.48 -1.47
C ASN A 142 9.79 -13.17 -1.04
N LEU A 143 9.50 -12.28 -1.99
CA LEU A 143 8.95 -10.96 -1.73
C LEU A 143 7.70 -10.74 -2.56
N ILE A 144 6.66 -10.21 -1.91
CA ILE A 144 5.46 -9.67 -2.56
C ILE A 144 5.38 -8.19 -2.21
N VAL A 145 5.37 -7.33 -3.22
CA VAL A 145 5.09 -5.91 -3.06
C VAL A 145 3.72 -5.62 -3.67
N CYS A 146 2.82 -5.07 -2.88
CA CYS A 146 1.48 -4.71 -3.30
C CYS A 146 1.13 -3.31 -2.80
N GLY A 147 0.18 -2.66 -3.48
CA GLY A 147 -0.15 -1.31 -3.12
C GLY A 147 -0.85 -0.53 -4.21
N ASP A 148 -1.03 0.75 -3.93
CA ASP A 148 -1.34 1.76 -4.94
C ASP A 148 -0.06 2.56 -5.21
N PHE A 149 0.55 2.25 -6.36
CA PHE A 149 1.79 2.84 -6.83
C PHE A 149 1.66 4.31 -7.20
N ASN A 150 0.43 4.78 -7.50
CA ASN A 150 0.22 6.08 -8.12
C ASN A 150 1.09 6.28 -9.37
N ILE A 151 1.41 5.22 -10.13
CA ILE A 151 2.18 5.24 -11.38
C ILE A 151 1.46 4.33 -12.38
N ALA A 152 1.18 4.85 -13.57
CA ALA A 152 0.93 4.03 -14.75
C ALA A 152 2.29 3.73 -15.39
N HIS A 153 2.59 2.48 -15.72
CA HIS A 153 3.93 2.12 -16.19
C HIS A 153 4.13 2.50 -17.65
N THR A 154 3.21 2.06 -18.51
CA THR A 154 3.30 2.27 -19.96
C THR A 154 2.00 2.87 -20.51
N GLU A 155 2.02 3.26 -21.78
CA GLU A 155 0.86 3.89 -22.41
C GLU A 155 -0.40 3.01 -22.43
N ILE A 156 -0.25 1.67 -22.39
CA ILE A 156 -1.38 0.74 -22.36
C ILE A 156 -2.17 0.83 -21.03
N ASP A 157 -1.52 1.33 -19.97
CA ASP A 157 -2.11 1.48 -18.63
C ASP A 157 -2.95 2.76 -18.51
N LEU A 158 -3.01 3.58 -19.57
CA LEU A 158 -3.71 4.86 -19.60
C LEU A 158 -4.79 4.89 -20.67
N SER A 159 -5.93 5.47 -20.33
CA SER A 159 -6.97 5.77 -21.32
C SER A 159 -6.55 6.87 -22.31
N ASN A 160 -5.74 7.85 -21.85
CA ASN A 160 -5.29 9.00 -22.63
C ASN A 160 -3.78 9.29 -22.44
N PRO A 161 -2.87 8.43 -22.96
CA PRO A 161 -1.43 8.54 -22.70
C PRO A 161 -0.81 9.84 -23.23
N LYS A 162 -1.22 10.32 -24.41
CA LYS A 162 -0.63 11.49 -25.09
C LYS A 162 -0.68 12.78 -24.26
N THR A 163 -1.74 12.97 -23.46
CA THR A 163 -1.91 14.16 -22.61
C THR A 163 -1.35 13.98 -21.20
N SER A 164 -0.96 12.74 -20.83
CA SER A 164 -0.65 12.38 -19.46
C SER A 164 0.85 12.42 -19.14
N ARG A 165 1.75 12.47 -20.14
CA ARG A 165 3.22 12.43 -19.94
C ARG A 165 3.77 13.54 -19.03
N GLU A 166 3.07 14.66 -18.92
CA GLU A 166 3.42 15.77 -18.00
C GLU A 166 2.50 15.84 -16.78
N SER A 167 1.89 14.71 -16.40
CA SER A 167 1.00 14.59 -15.24
C SER A 167 1.56 13.64 -14.19
N ALA A 168 1.19 13.89 -12.93
CA ALA A 168 1.54 13.02 -11.81
C ALA A 168 1.02 11.60 -12.03
N GLY A 169 1.90 10.63 -11.81
CA GLY A 169 1.64 9.22 -12.07
C GLY A 169 2.01 8.75 -13.47
N PHE A 170 2.52 9.65 -14.32
CA PHE A 170 3.10 9.29 -15.61
C PHE A 170 4.27 10.20 -16.00
N TYR A 171 4.93 10.82 -15.00
CA TYR A 171 6.17 11.54 -15.24
C TYR A 171 7.28 10.57 -15.65
N VAL A 172 8.19 11.03 -16.52
CA VAL A 172 9.29 10.20 -17.03
C VAL A 172 10.15 9.61 -15.91
N GLU A 173 10.35 10.34 -14.81
CA GLU A 173 11.09 9.85 -13.65
C GLU A 173 10.36 8.70 -12.93
N GLU A 174 9.02 8.71 -12.93
CA GLU A 174 8.20 7.66 -12.32
C GLU A 174 8.16 6.41 -13.19
N THR A 175 7.98 6.57 -14.51
CA THR A 175 7.96 5.43 -15.46
C THR A 175 9.34 4.79 -15.58
N ASN A 176 10.41 5.60 -15.62
CA ASN A 176 11.78 5.09 -15.64
C ASN A 176 12.10 4.31 -14.36
N TRP A 177 11.57 4.70 -13.20
CA TRP A 177 11.74 3.91 -11.99
C TRP A 177 11.06 2.54 -12.13
N MET A 178 9.81 2.50 -12.63
CA MET A 178 9.09 1.24 -12.87
C MET A 178 9.80 0.31 -13.86
N ASP A 179 10.53 0.84 -14.84
CA ASP A 179 11.34 0.03 -15.78
C ASP A 179 12.51 -0.70 -15.11
N ASN A 180 13.00 -0.21 -13.97
CA ASN A 180 14.20 -0.70 -13.30
C ASN A 180 13.93 -1.40 -11.96
N PHE A 181 12.69 -1.32 -11.45
CA PHE A 181 12.28 -1.88 -10.16
C PHE A 181 12.17 -3.41 -10.18
#